data_AF-A0A2L2X7W0-F1
#
_entry.id   AF-A0A2L2X7W0-F1
#
_cell.length_a   1.000
_cell.length_b   1.000
_cell.length_c   1.000
_cell.angle_alpha   90.00
_cell.angle_beta   90.00
_cell.angle_gamma   90.00
#
_symmetry.space_group_name_H-M   'P 1'
#
loop_
_entity.id
_entity.type
_entity.pdbx_description
1 polymer ?
#
loop_
_entity_poly.entity_id
_entity_poly.type
_entity_poly.pdbx_seq_one_letter_code
_entity_poly.pdbx_strand_id
1 'polypeptide(L)'
;MVSLDCPTACCISPGKREEGNSEVYVTNFIFDIYTNDDVSLALTIAQKISDLFESAIPCFANSVTFEGLFVSAYESESDLANTYCFTTVIQFSMGMGK
;
A
#
# COMPACT_ATOMS: atom_id res chain seq x y z
N MET A 1 -1.83 -10.75 13.42
CA MET A 1 -0.78 -11.15 12.47
C MET A 1 -1.46 -11.99 11.41
N VAL A 2 -1.87 -11.38 10.31
CA VAL A 2 -2.56 -12.08 9.22
C VAL A 2 -1.46 -12.65 8.32
N SER A 3 -1.29 -13.97 8.36
CA SER A 3 -0.49 -14.69 7.38
C SER A 3 -1.37 -14.86 6.14
N LEU A 4 -1.05 -14.14 5.07
CA LEU A 4 -1.59 -14.40 3.73
C LEU A 4 -0.54 -15.23 3.01
N ASP A 5 -0.85 -16.50 2.76
CA ASP A 5 -0.06 -17.38 1.91
C ASP A 5 -0.21 -16.94 0.43
N CYS A 6 0.43 -15.82 0.04
CA CYS A 6 0.53 -15.26 -1.31
C CYS A 6 1.71 -14.25 -1.37
N PRO A 7 2.30 -13.94 -2.55
CA PRO A 7 3.67 -13.44 -2.74
C PRO A 7 3.86 -11.94 -2.43
N THR A 8 3.06 -11.41 -1.53
CA THR A 8 3.00 -9.98 -1.24
C THR A 8 3.26 -9.76 0.24
N ALA A 9 4.38 -9.10 0.56
CA ALA A 9 4.63 -8.60 1.90
C ALA A 9 4.08 -7.18 2.00
N CYS A 10 3.23 -6.91 2.99
CA CYS A 10 2.74 -5.56 3.27
C CYS A 10 3.34 -5.08 4.59
N CYS A 11 4.05 -3.96 4.55
CA CYS A 11 4.54 -3.27 5.73
C CYS A 11 3.92 -1.87 5.83
N ILE A 12 3.76 -1.39 7.06
CA ILE A 12 3.13 -0.10 7.35
C ILE A 12 4.21 0.82 7.93
N SER A 13 4.41 1.98 7.33
CA SER A 13 5.30 2.99 7.90
C SER A 13 4.63 3.67 9.11
N PRO A 14 5.40 4.19 10.08
CA PRO A 14 4.83 5.01 11.14
C PRO A 14 4.08 6.20 10.51
N GLY A 15 2.77 6.23 10.68
CA GLY A 15 1.97 7.34 10.21
C GLY A 15 2.24 8.63 10.98
N LYS A 16 1.75 9.75 10.44
CA LYS A 16 1.87 11.09 11.02
C LYS A 16 0.58 11.86 10.82
N ARG A 17 0.40 12.94 11.58
CA ARG A 17 -0.66 13.90 11.26
C ARG A 17 -0.31 14.65 9.98
N GLU A 18 -1.32 14.94 9.18
CA GLU A 18 -1.18 15.79 8.00
C GLU A 18 -0.72 17.20 8.41
N GLU A 19 0.21 17.75 7.66
CA GLU A 19 0.70 19.10 7.91
C GLU A 19 -0.39 20.11 7.50
N GLY A 20 -0.82 20.96 8.44
CA GLY A 20 -1.91 21.91 8.20
C GLY A 20 -3.32 21.39 8.50
N ASN A 21 -3.49 20.09 8.80
CA ASN A 21 -4.77 19.51 9.21
C ASN A 21 -4.60 18.42 10.29
N SER A 22 -4.69 18.80 11.56
CA SER A 22 -4.47 17.88 12.69
C SER A 22 -5.50 16.77 12.84
N GLU A 23 -6.66 16.91 12.18
CA GLU A 23 -7.76 15.94 12.22
C GLU A 23 -7.56 14.80 11.21
N VAL A 24 -6.58 14.93 10.31
CA VAL A 24 -6.23 13.92 9.31
C VAL A 24 -4.92 13.24 9.71
N TYR A 25 -4.98 11.92 9.78
CA TYR A 25 -3.82 11.06 9.99
C TYR A 25 -3.46 10.38 8.67
N VAL A 26 -2.20 10.50 8.27
CA VAL A 26 -1.67 9.91 7.04
C VAL A 26 -0.66 8.82 7.35
N THR A 27 -0.72 7.70 6.63
CA THR A 27 0.21 6.58 6.79
C THR A 27 0.45 5.91 5.45
N ASN A 28 1.66 5.40 5.20
CA ASN A 28 1.93 4.67 3.97
C ASN A 28 1.88 3.16 4.23
N PHE A 29 1.24 2.45 3.32
CA PHE A 29 1.30 1.00 3.21
C PHE A 29 2.18 0.69 2.00
N ILE A 30 3.19 -0.11 2.24
CA ILE A 30 4.19 -0.49 1.25
C ILE A 30 3.95 -1.96 0.95
N PHE A 31 3.73 -2.27 -0.31
CA PHE A 31 3.51 -3.63 -0.80
C PHE A 31 4.69 -4.04 -1.65
N ASP A 32 5.45 -5.01 -1.17
CA ASP A 32 6.51 -5.65 -1.93
C ASP A 32 5.91 -6.86 -2.66
N ILE A 33 6.07 -6.90 -3.98
CA ILE A 33 5.52 -7.93 -4.86
C ILE A 33 6.67 -8.76 -5.39
N TYR A 34 6.67 -10.04 -5.04
CA TYR A 34 7.72 -10.98 -5.44
C TYR A 34 7.22 -11.90 -6.55
N THR A 35 7.95 -11.98 -7.66
CA THR A 35 7.68 -12.94 -8.75
C THR A 35 8.95 -13.68 -9.15
N ASN A 36 8.79 -14.85 -9.79
CA ASN A 36 9.92 -15.64 -10.27
C ASN A 36 10.40 -15.10 -11.64
N ASP A 37 11.04 -13.93 -11.63
CA ASP A 37 11.46 -13.14 -12.79
C ASP A 37 10.33 -12.73 -13.77
N ASP A 38 9.08 -12.85 -13.35
CA ASP A 38 7.92 -12.43 -14.14
C ASP A 38 7.56 -10.97 -13.84
N VAL A 39 8.20 -10.07 -14.59
CA VAL A 39 7.99 -8.61 -14.51
C VAL A 39 6.54 -8.23 -14.84
N SER A 40 5.95 -8.87 -15.85
CA SER A 40 4.59 -8.53 -16.31
C SER A 40 3.55 -8.85 -15.25
N LEU A 41 3.72 -9.98 -14.56
CA LEU A 41 2.87 -10.36 -13.44
C LEU A 41 3.01 -9.39 -12.27
N ALA A 42 4.24 -8.99 -11.92
CA ALA A 42 4.49 -8.06 -10.82
C ALA A 42 3.82 -6.70 -11.06
N LEU A 43 3.96 -6.15 -12.27
CA LEU A 43 3.31 -4.89 -12.65
C LEU A 43 1.78 -5.02 -12.67
N THR A 44 1.26 -6.16 -13.12
CA THR A 44 -0.19 -6.42 -13.10
C THR A 44 -0.74 -6.48 -11.68
N ILE A 45 0.00 -7.10 -10.74
CA ILE A 45 -0.37 -7.15 -9.33
C ILE A 45 -0.32 -5.73 -8.74
N ALA A 46 0.73 -4.95 -9.03
CA ALA A 46 0.87 -3.58 -8.55
C ALA A 46 -0.30 -2.70 -9.01
N GLN A 47 -0.70 -2.79 -10.29
CA GLN A 47 -1.85 -2.07 -10.81
C GLN A 47 -3.13 -2.46 -10.09
N LYS A 48 -3.38 -3.77 -9.88
CA LYS A 48 -4.56 -4.23 -9.15
C LYS A 48 -4.59 -3.73 -7.70
N ILE A 49 -3.44 -3.65 -7.03
CA ILE A 49 -3.35 -3.08 -5.69
C ILE A 49 -3.73 -1.60 -5.73
N SER A 50 -3.17 -0.83 -6.68
CA SER A 50 -3.54 0.57 -6.86
C SER A 50 -5.03 0.74 -7.12
N ASP A 51 -5.60 -0.01 -8.06
CA ASP A 51 -7.03 0.04 -8.42
C ASP A 51 -7.95 -0.30 -7.23
N LEU A 52 -7.52 -1.20 -6.33
CA LEU A 52 -8.28 -1.58 -5.14
C LEU A 52 -8.40 -0.44 -4.12
N PHE A 53 -7.41 0.44 -4.07
CA PHE A 53 -7.33 1.51 -3.08
C PHE A 53 -7.58 2.91 -3.66
N GLU A 54 -7.48 3.06 -4.98
CA GLU A 54 -7.82 4.29 -5.68
C GLU A 54 -9.34 4.54 -5.57
N SER A 55 -9.72 5.62 -4.90
CA SER A 55 -11.11 6.05 -4.69
C SER A 55 -12.02 5.08 -3.90
N ALA A 56 -11.47 3.99 -3.36
CA ALA A 56 -12.20 3.13 -2.43
C ALA A 56 -12.08 3.72 -1.02
N ILE A 57 -13.23 4.03 -0.41
CA ILE A 57 -13.35 4.27 1.03
C ILE A 57 -13.71 2.92 1.66
N PRO A 58 -12.75 2.06 2.03
CA PRO A 58 -13.06 0.93 2.89
C PRO A 58 -13.70 1.49 4.16
N CYS A 59 -14.89 0.98 4.48
CA CYS A 59 -15.62 1.31 5.70
C CYS A 59 -14.84 0.76 6.91
N PHE A 60 -13.76 1.42 7.30
CA PHE A 60 -13.11 1.13 8.55
C PHE A 60 -13.98 1.65 9.69
N ALA A 61 -14.22 0.77 10.67
CA ALA A 61 -15.14 1.02 11.77
C ALA A 61 -14.79 2.35 12.49
N ASN A 62 -15.73 3.29 12.45
CA ASN A 62 -15.72 4.60 13.12
C ASN A 62 -14.82 5.70 12.54
N SER A 63 -14.21 5.55 11.36
CA SER A 63 -13.54 6.67 10.66
C SER A 63 -14.52 7.45 9.78
N VAL A 64 -14.49 8.79 9.83
CA VAL A 64 -15.42 9.65 9.07
C VAL A 64 -15.01 9.80 7.61
N THR A 65 -13.72 9.76 7.33
CA THR A 65 -13.18 9.69 5.97
C THR A 65 -11.98 8.75 5.96
N PHE A 66 -11.93 7.88 4.95
CA PHE A 66 -10.78 7.03 4.67
C PHE A 66 -10.53 7.13 3.17
N GLU A 67 -9.33 7.51 2.77
CA GLU A 67 -8.95 7.63 1.36
C GLU A 67 -7.61 6.94 1.13
N GLY A 68 -7.55 6.08 0.11
CA GLY A 68 -6.31 5.53 -0.41
C GLY A 68 -5.86 6.30 -1.65
N LEU A 69 -4.59 6.70 -1.67
CA LEU A 69 -3.97 7.37 -2.81
C LEU A 69 -2.70 6.64 -3.21
N PHE A 70 -2.58 6.36 -4.51
CA PHE A 70 -1.32 5.89 -5.07
C PHE A 70 -0.24 6.97 -4.95
N VAL A 71 0.91 6.64 -4.37
CA VAL A 71 2.03 7.58 -4.19
C VAL A 71 3.16 7.31 -5.17
N SER A 72 3.60 6.06 -5.23
CA SER A 72 4.79 5.68 -5.98
C SER A 72 4.85 4.19 -6.21
N ALA A 73 5.50 3.77 -7.30
CA ALA A 73 5.90 2.40 -7.51
C ALA A 73 7.29 2.33 -8.16
N TYR A 74 8.09 1.34 -7.80
CA TYR A 74 9.47 1.21 -8.25
C TYR A 74 9.98 -0.23 -8.10
N GLU A 75 10.96 -0.58 -8.93
CA GLU A 75 11.71 -1.83 -8.78
C GLU A 75 12.54 -1.78 -7.50
N SER A 76 12.55 -2.88 -6.75
CA SER A 76 13.34 -3.02 -5.54
C SER A 76 14.34 -4.15 -5.69
N GLU A 77 15.50 -4.01 -5.04
CA GLU A 77 16.49 -5.06 -5.00
C GLU A 77 15.97 -6.24 -4.17
N SER A 78 16.37 -7.46 -4.56
CA SER A 78 16.02 -8.70 -3.88
C SER A 78 17.26 -9.57 -3.76
N ASP A 79 17.54 -10.06 -2.55
CA ASP A 79 18.64 -11.00 -2.29
C ASP A 79 18.27 -12.45 -2.68
N LEU A 80 17.03 -12.70 -3.12
CA LEU A 80 16.53 -14.01 -3.49
C LEU A 80 16.83 -14.32 -4.96
N ALA A 81 17.39 -15.50 -5.23
CA ALA A 81 17.71 -15.94 -6.59
C ALA A 81 16.45 -16.09 -7.46
N ASN A 82 16.54 -15.67 -8.72
CA ASN A 82 15.45 -15.68 -9.70
C ASN A 82 14.16 -15.00 -9.18
N THR A 83 14.32 -13.94 -8.37
CA THR A 83 13.18 -13.22 -7.80
C THR A 83 13.21 -11.78 -8.24
N TYR A 84 12.18 -11.36 -8.94
CA TYR A 84 11.91 -9.96 -9.24
C TYR A 84 11.06 -9.36 -8.11
N CYS A 85 11.46 -8.19 -7.61
CA CYS A 85 10.74 -7.45 -6.58
C CYS A 85 10.27 -6.11 -7.13
N PHE A 86 8.97 -5.87 -7.02
CA PHE A 86 8.37 -4.60 -7.39
C PHE A 86 7.58 -4.05 -6.22
N THR A 87 7.82 -2.78 -5.89
CA THR A 87 7.23 -2.14 -4.72
C THR A 87 6.20 -1.12 -5.16
N THR A 88 5.02 -1.17 -4.56
CA THR A 88 4.00 -0.13 -4.70
C THR A 88 3.65 0.45 -3.34
N VAL A 89 3.48 1.77 -3.28
CA VAL A 89 3.24 2.53 -2.06
C VAL A 89 1.89 3.24 -2.19
N ILE A 90 1.01 2.92 -1.24
CA ILE A 90 -0.31 3.52 -1.11
C ILE A 90 -0.32 4.35 0.17
N GLN A 91 -0.64 5.64 0.07
CA GLN A 91 -0.90 6.47 1.23
C GLN A 91 -2.36 6.37 1.61
N PHE A 92 -2.60 6.19 2.89
CA PHE A 92 -3.92 6.24 3.48
C PHE A 92 -4.07 7.48 4.33
N SER A 93 -5.16 8.21 4.09
CA SER A 93 -5.56 9.37 4.84
C SER A 93 -6.84 9.04 5.61
N MET A 94 -6.81 9.25 6.92
CA MET A 94 -7.91 8.96 7.83
C MET A 94 -8.33 10.22 8.56
N GLY A 95 -9.56 10.67 8.33
CA GLY A 95 -10.17 11.75 9.11
C GLY A 95 -10.84 11.20 10.36
N MET A 96 -10.50 11.76 11.51
CA MET A 96 -11.22 11.48 12.76
C MET A 96 -12.47 12.37 12.83
N GLY A 97 -13.64 11.74 12.96
CA GLY A 97 -14.87 12.45 13.31
C GLY A 97 -14.85 12.89 14.76
N LYS A 98 -15.38 14.08 15.03
CA LYS A 98 -15.73 14.47 16.40
C LYS A 98 -16.92 13.69 16.93
#